data_AF-N9QQ34-F1
#
_entry.id   AF-N9QQ34-F1
#
_cell.length_a   1.000
_cell.length_b   1.000
_cell.length_c   1.000
_cell.angle_alpha   90.00
_cell.angle_beta   90.00
_cell.angle_gamma   90.00
#
_symmetry.space_group_name_H-M   'P 1'
#
loop_
_entity.id
_entity.type
_entity.pdbx_description
1 polymer ?
#
loop_
_entity_poly.entity_id
_entity_poly.type
_entity_poly.pdbx_seq_one_letter_code
_entity_poly.pdbx_strand_id
1 'polypeptide(L)' 'MDKNQELERGIIPAGTRIRLYEGSITLLEDAVVEANQEWIDKAIQDQNDFYSGTGRTGNSPLTSSD' A
#
# COMPACT_ATOMS: atom_id res chain seq x y z
N MET A 1 -8.14 -3.78 33.34
CA MET A 1 -7.83 -2.76 32.33
C MET A 1 -6.42 -3.06 31.86
N ASP A 2 -6.33 -3.90 30.83
CA ASP A 2 -5.08 -4.47 30.34
C ASP A 2 -4.23 -3.36 29.69
N LYS A 3 -3.12 -3.03 30.36
CA LYS A 3 -2.23 -1.91 30.03
C LYS A 3 -1.03 -2.32 29.17
N ASN A 4 -1.15 -3.34 28.32
CA ASN A 4 -0.06 -3.79 27.45
C ASN A 4 -0.61 -4.38 26.14
N GLN A 5 -1.37 -3.59 25.37
CA GLN A 5 -1.38 -3.84 23.93
C GLN A 5 -0.08 -3.24 23.42
N GLU A 6 0.96 -4.07 23.25
CA GLU A 6 2.08 -3.70 22.39
C GLU A 6 1.45 -3.33 21.04
N LEU A 7 1.43 -2.03 20.73
CA LEU A 7 0.97 -1.55 19.44
C LEU A 7 1.85 -2.23 18.40
N GLU A 8 1.25 -3.08 17.57
CA GLU A 8 1.99 -3.77 16.52
C GLU A 8 2.65 -2.72 15.63
N ARG A 9 3.97 -2.84 15.50
CA ARG A 9 4.77 -1.94 14.67
C ARG A 9 5.25 -2.71 13.47
N GLY A 10 4.96 -2.19 12.29
CA GLY A 10 5.51 -2.68 11.05
C GLY A 10 6.44 -1.66 10.42
N ILE A 11 7.12 -2.12 9.38
CA ILE A 11 8.18 -1.38 8.70
C ILE A 11 7.78 -1.20 7.25
N ILE A 12 7.83 0.05 6.79
CA ILE A 12 7.79 0.36 5.37
C ILE A 12 9.25 0.49 4.91
N PRO A 13 9.71 -0.31 3.94
CA PRO A 13 11.09 -0.28 3.50
C PRO A 13 11.43 1.00 2.74
N ALA A 14 12.69 1.42 2.83
CA ALA A 14 13.27 2.49 2.03
C ALA A 14 13.04 2.23 0.52
N GLY A 15 12.88 3.30 -0.25
CA GLY A 15 12.54 3.23 -1.66
C GLY A 15 11.06 3.04 -1.95
N THR A 16 10.23 2.71 -0.94
CA THR A 16 8.77 2.71 -1.08
C THR A 16 8.30 4.10 -1.51
N ARG A 17 7.57 4.16 -2.62
CA ARG A 17 6.87 5.37 -3.05
C ARG A 17 5.59 5.47 -2.25
N ILE A 18 5.21 6.62 -1.69
CA ILE A 18 3.92 6.79 -0.99
C ILE A 18 3.19 7.95 -1.64
N ARG A 19 1.90 7.77 -1.92
CA ARG A 19 1.06 8.84 -2.44
C ARG A 19 0.41 9.60 -1.29
N LEU A 20 0.72 10.89 -1.19
CA LEU A 20 0.12 11.84 -0.26
C LEU A 20 -0.75 12.80 -1.07
N TYR A 21 -2.06 12.55 -1.10
CA TYR A 21 -3.00 13.26 -1.97
C TYR A 21 -2.61 13.17 -3.46
N GLU A 22 -2.36 14.30 -4.11
CA GLU A 22 -1.91 14.36 -5.51
C GLU A 22 -0.38 14.23 -5.64
N GLY A 23 0.35 14.38 -4.54
CA GLY A 23 1.80 14.25 -4.50
C GLY A 23 2.25 12.81 -4.26
N SER A 24 3.44 12.46 -4.75
CA SER A 24 4.12 11.23 -4.37
C SER A 24 5.46 11.55 -3.75
N ILE A 25 5.76 10.91 -2.62
CA ILE A 25 7.08 10.93 -1.99
C ILE A 25 7.74 9.57 -2.13
N THR A 26 9.06 9.51 -1.98
CA THR A 26 9.81 8.27 -1.86
C THR A 26 10.50 8.28 -0.50
N LEU A 27 10.33 7.20 0.27
CA LEU A 27 11.04 7.05 1.54
C LEU A 27 12.54 6.86 1.27
N LEU A 28 13.36 7.66 1.94
CA LEU A 28 14.82 7.58 1.82
C LEU A 28 15.42 6.53 2.78
N GLU A 29 14.70 6.20 3.85
CA GLU A 29 15.07 5.23 4.87
C GLU A 29 13.83 4.45 5.32
N ASP A 30 14.05 3.33 6.01
CA ASP A 30 12.97 2.50 6.55
C ASP A 30 12.15 3.31 7.56
N ALA A 31 10.82 3.25 7.44
CA ALA A 31 9.90 3.96 8.33
C ALA A 31 9.15 2.96 9.21
N VAL A 32 9.21 3.16 10.52
CA VAL A 32 8.40 2.41 11.49
C VAL A 32 7.03 3.07 11.59
N VAL A 33 5.97 2.27 11.50
CA VAL A 33 4.57 2.71 11.58
C VAL A 33 3.81 1.86 12.58
N GLU A 34 2.86 2.48 13.27
CA GLU A 34 1.97 1.84 14.24
C GLU A 34 0.84 1.09 13.53
N ALA A 35 1.20 0.08 12.76
CA ALA A 35 0.29 -0.82 12.05
C ALA A 35 0.91 -2.21 11.94
N ASN A 36 0.07 -3.24 11.88
CA ASN A 36 0.52 -4.61 11.60
C ASN A 36 1.23 -4.67 10.24
N GLN A 37 2.30 -5.47 10.16
CA GLN A 37 3.07 -5.69 8.94
C GLN A 37 2.18 -6.18 7.77
N GLU A 38 1.19 -7.03 8.01
CA GLU A 38 0.27 -7.53 6.98
C GLU A 38 -0.50 -6.40 6.27
N TRP A 39 -0.94 -5.39 7.03
CA TRP A 39 -1.64 -4.23 6.44
C TRP A 39 -0.69 -3.34 5.64
N ILE A 40 0.57 -3.23 6.07
CA ILE A 40 1.60 -2.49 5.36
C ILE A 40 1.96 -3.20 4.05
N ASP A 41 2.20 -4.51 4.11
CA ASP A 41 2.53 -5.33 2.94
C ASP A 41 1.41 -5.27 1.90
N LYS A 42 0.15 -5.34 2.36
CA LYS A 42 -1.02 -5.17 1.49
C LYS A 42 -1.07 -3.78 0.84
N ALA A 43 -0.81 -2.71 1.59
CA ALA A 43 -0.82 -1.36 1.04
C ALA A 43 0.27 -1.15 -0.03
N ILE A 44 1.46 -1.73 0.19
CA ILE A 44 2.56 -1.73 -0.79
C ILE A 44 2.16 -2.54 -2.04
N GLN A 45 1.52 -3.69 -1.86
CA GLN A 45 1.04 -4.52 -2.97
C GLN A 45 -0.04 -3.80 -3.79
N ASP A 46 -1.06 -3.23 -3.15
CA ASP A 46 -2.14 -2.49 -3.81
C ASP A 46 -1.58 -1.34 -4.66
N GLN A 47 -0.52 -0.68 -4.17
CA GLN A 47 0.17 0.36 -4.91
C GLN A 47 0.95 -0.19 -6.11
N ASN A 48 1.68 -1.29 -5.94
CA ASN A 48 2.38 -1.95 -7.04
C ASN A 48 1.39 -2.38 -8.12
N ASP A 49 0.23 -2.92 -7.74
CA ASP A 49 -0.84 -3.31 -8.65
C ASP A 49 -1.43 -2.11 -9.41
N PHE A 50 -1.58 -0.96 -8.74
CA PHE A 50 -1.98 0.28 -9.40
C PHE A 50 -0.97 0.73 -10.47
N TYR A 51 0.33 0.70 -10.17
CA TYR A 51 1.37 1.14 -11.10
C TYR A 51 1.66 0.16 -12.24
N SER A 52 1.51 -1.14 -12.00
CA SER A 52 1.69 -2.18 -13.00
C SER A 52 0.47 -2.37 -13.90
N GLY A 53 -0.66 -1.71 -13.58
CA GLY A 53 -1.90 -1.83 -14.35
C GLY A 53 -2.60 -3.18 -14.17
N THR A 54 -2.13 -4.04 -13.26
CA THR A 54 -2.79 -5.29 -12.86
C THR A 54 -3.86 -5.09 -11.80
N GLY A 55 -4.03 -3.86 -11.29
CA GLY A 55 -5.18 -3.45 -10.50
C GLY A 55 -6.45 -3.84 -11.26
N ARG A 56 -7.16 -4.86 -10.76
CA ARG A 56 -8.40 -5.39 -11.29
C ARG A 56 -9.37 -4.23 -11.59
N THR A 57 -9.37 -3.79 -12.84
CA THR A 57 -10.55 -3.18 -13.43
C THR A 57 -11.59 -4.28 -13.32
N GLY A 58 -12.64 -4.07 -12.52
CA GLY A 58 -13.76 -5.01 -12.48
C GLY A 58 -14.15 -5.30 -13.93
N ASN A 59 -14.03 -6.55 -14.34
CA ASN A 59 -14.30 -6.99 -15.70
C ASN A 59 -15.79 -6.74 -16.01
N SER A 60 -16.15 -5.55 -16.46
CA SER A 60 -17.21 -5.41 -17.46
C SER A 60 -16.53 -5.54 -18.82
N PRO A 61 -16.85 -6.58 -19.61
CA PRO A 61 -16.39 -6.63 -20.98
C PRO A 61 -17.12 -5.51 -21.72
N LEU A 62 -16.42 -4.40 -21.99
CA LEU A 62 -16.81 -3.51 -23.09
C LEU A 62 -16.51 -4.30 -24.36
N THR A 63 -17.48 -5.12 -24.78
CA THR A 63 -17.51 -5.65 -26.14
C THR A 63 -17.74 -4.46 -27.06
N SER A 64 -16.66 -3.90 -27.61
CA SER A 64 -16.73 -3.12 -28.84
C SER A 64 -16.94 -4.13 -29.96
N SER A 65 -18.19 -4.34 -30.37
CA SER A 65 -18.50 -4.97 -31.64
C SER A 65 -18.73 -3.85 -32.65
N ASP A 66 -17.78 -3.71 -33.59
CA ASP A 66 -18.02 -3.10 -34.90
C ASP A 66 -18.91 -4.01 -35.76
#